data_AF-A0A8I1ATH2-F1
#
_entry.id   AF-A0A8I1ATH2-F1
#
_cell.length_a   1.000
_cell.length_b   1.000
_cell.length_c   1.000
_cell.angle_alpha   90.00
_cell.angle_beta   90.00
_cell.angle_gamma   90.00
#
_symmetry.space_group_name_H-M   'P 1'
#
loop_
_entity.id
_entity.type
_entity.pdbx_description
1 polymer ?
#
loop_
_entity_poly.entity_id
_entity_poly.type
_entity_poly.pdbx_seq_one_letter_code
_entity_poly.pdbx_strand_id
1 'polypeptide(L)'
;GWKEYEMEVVRDKNDNCIIVCSIENFDAMGIHTGDSITVAPAQTLTDKEYQIMRNASMAVLREIGVETGGSNVQFSVNPKDGRLIVIEMNPRVSRSSALASKATGFPIAKVAAKLAVGYTLDELMNDITGGRTPASFEPSIDYVVTKIPRFNFEKFVGANDRLTTQMKSVGEVMAIGRTQQESLQKALRGLEVGATGFDPKVSLDDPEALTKIRRELKDAGA
;
A
#
# COMPACT_ATOMS: atom_id res chain seq x y z
N GLY A 1 -12.81 6.64 8.99
CA GLY A 1 -12.72 5.35 9.70
C GLY A 1 -11.49 5.34 10.60
N TRP A 2 -11.07 4.15 11.05
CA TRP A 2 -9.70 3.96 11.57
C TRP A 2 -8.69 4.03 10.42
N LYS A 3 -7.42 4.27 10.72
CA LYS A 3 -6.34 4.19 9.72
C LYS A 3 -6.15 2.73 9.30
N GLU A 4 -5.69 2.51 8.08
CA GLU A 4 -5.38 1.19 7.53
C GLU A 4 -3.94 1.18 7.01
N TYR A 5 -3.21 0.12 7.32
CA TYR A 5 -1.80 -0.04 7.00
C TYR A 5 -1.53 -1.44 6.47
N GLU A 6 -0.54 -1.55 5.59
CA GLU A 6 -0.02 -2.81 5.10
C GLU A 6 1.50 -2.88 5.30
N MET A 7 1.98 -4.06 5.72
CA MET A 7 3.40 -4.35 5.88
C MET A 7 3.79 -5.51 4.97
N GLU A 8 4.76 -5.26 4.08
CA GLU A 8 5.33 -6.29 3.22
C GLU A 8 6.54 -6.91 3.92
N VAL A 9 6.39 -8.19 4.28
CA VAL A 9 7.37 -8.92 5.09
C VAL A 9 8.01 -10.02 4.27
N VAL A 10 9.30 -10.23 4.43
CA VAL A 10 10.02 -11.39 3.86
C VAL A 10 10.77 -12.11 4.98
N ARG A 11 10.61 -13.44 5.04
CA ARG A 11 11.23 -14.32 6.03
C ARG A 11 11.94 -15.49 5.36
N ASP A 12 13.08 -15.88 5.92
CA ASP A 12 13.86 -17.04 5.48
C ASP A 12 13.96 -18.17 6.53
N LYS A 13 14.53 -19.30 6.10
CA LYS A 13 14.68 -20.52 6.91
C LYS A 13 15.58 -20.35 8.15
N ASN A 14 16.39 -19.30 8.22
CA ASN A 14 17.22 -18.98 9.38
C ASN A 14 16.49 -18.03 10.35
N ASP A 15 15.20 -17.79 10.13
CA ASP A 15 14.39 -16.81 10.86
C ASP A 15 14.85 -15.36 10.69
N ASN A 16 15.65 -15.05 9.65
CA ASN A 16 15.84 -13.67 9.26
C ASN A 16 14.50 -13.14 8.74
N CYS A 17 14.11 -11.95 9.17
CA CYS A 17 12.83 -11.37 8.85
C CYS A 17 12.96 -9.85 8.70
N ILE A 18 12.47 -9.31 7.59
CA ILE A 18 12.60 -7.89 7.23
C ILE A 18 11.26 -7.32 6.79
N ILE A 19 11.05 -6.03 7.06
CA ILE A 19 10.02 -5.22 6.42
C ILE A 19 10.60 -4.63 5.13
N VAL A 20 10.06 -5.06 3.98
CA VAL A 20 10.45 -4.50 2.69
C VAL A 20 9.79 -3.15 2.48
N CYS A 21 8.52 -3.00 2.88
CA CYS A 21 7.79 -1.76 2.69
C CYS A 21 6.66 -1.63 3.71
N SER A 22 6.41 -0.39 4.15
CA SER A 22 5.21 0.00 4.89
C SER A 22 4.35 0.88 4.00
N ILE A 23 3.06 0.58 3.96
CA ILE A 23 2.07 1.28 3.14
C ILE A 23 1.00 1.83 4.08
N GLU A 24 0.66 3.10 3.92
CA GLU A 24 -0.45 3.76 4.60
C GLU A 24 -1.56 4.04 3.60
N ASN A 25 -2.78 3.65 3.93
CA ASN A 25 -3.93 3.98 3.10
C ASN A 25 -4.34 5.43 3.36
N PHE A 26 -4.56 6.17 2.27
CA PHE A 26 -5.16 7.50 2.33
C PHE A 26 -6.65 7.39 2.64
N ASP A 27 -7.34 6.46 1.98
CA ASP A 27 -8.71 6.10 2.31
C ASP A 27 -8.75 5.24 3.57
N ALA A 28 -9.68 5.53 4.47
CA ALA A 28 -9.76 4.86 5.76
C ALA A 28 -10.39 3.45 5.67
N MET A 29 -10.22 2.66 6.74
CA MET A 29 -10.89 1.36 6.90
C MET A 29 -12.37 1.43 6.52
N GLY A 30 -12.80 0.46 5.69
CA GLY A 30 -14.14 0.38 5.12
C GLY A 30 -14.14 0.44 3.59
N ILE A 31 -13.03 0.90 2.99
CA ILE A 31 -12.74 0.82 1.56
C ILE A 31 -11.61 -0.19 1.38
N HIS A 32 -11.79 -1.15 0.49
CA HIS A 32 -10.78 -2.18 0.23
C HIS A 32 -9.44 -1.53 -0.18
N THR A 33 -8.29 -2.05 0.29
CA THR A 33 -6.96 -1.47 -0.02
C THR A 33 -6.68 -1.36 -1.53
N GLY A 34 -7.14 -2.36 -2.29
CA GLY A 34 -7.16 -2.36 -3.76
C GLY A 34 -7.92 -1.18 -4.39
N ASP A 35 -8.97 -0.68 -3.74
CA ASP A 35 -9.78 0.47 -4.17
C ASP A 35 -9.40 1.77 -3.44
N SER A 36 -8.42 1.71 -2.54
CA SER A 36 -7.92 2.87 -1.80
C SER A 36 -6.77 3.54 -2.55
N ILE A 37 -6.65 4.86 -2.41
CA ILE A 37 -5.38 5.55 -2.61
C ILE A 37 -4.45 5.11 -1.48
N THR A 38 -3.20 4.78 -1.80
CA THR A 38 -2.21 4.34 -0.81
C THR A 38 -0.86 4.99 -1.05
N VAL A 39 -0.07 5.14 0.02
CA VAL A 39 1.24 5.79 -0.02
C VAL A 39 2.31 4.96 0.67
N ALA A 40 3.53 5.04 0.18
CA ALA A 40 4.71 4.47 0.82
C ALA A 40 5.83 5.52 0.95
N PRO A 41 6.54 5.60 2.09
CA PRO A 41 6.37 4.77 3.30
C PRO A 41 5.11 5.17 4.11
N ALA A 42 4.86 4.53 5.26
CA ALA A 42 3.91 5.04 6.25
C ALA A 42 4.32 6.45 6.74
N GLN A 43 3.34 7.34 6.96
CA GLN A 43 3.57 8.77 7.18
C GLN A 43 3.21 9.22 8.60
N THR A 44 2.15 8.65 9.20
CA THR A 44 1.53 9.21 10.42
C THR A 44 1.67 8.31 11.66
N LEU A 45 2.60 7.37 11.64
CA LEU A 45 3.00 6.60 12.82
C LEU A 45 4.22 7.24 13.47
N THR A 46 4.19 7.35 14.79
CA THR A 46 5.45 7.55 15.53
C THR A 46 6.33 6.32 15.36
N ASP A 47 7.65 6.47 15.50
CA ASP A 47 8.56 5.31 15.44
C ASP A 47 8.15 4.22 16.45
N LYS A 48 7.68 4.58 17.64
CA LYS A 48 7.17 3.61 18.63
C LYS A 48 6.01 2.78 18.08
N GLU A 49 5.02 3.42 17.46
CA GLU A 49 3.88 2.72 16.85
C GLU A 49 4.32 1.87 15.66
N TYR A 50 5.25 2.37 14.85
CA TYR A 50 5.83 1.63 13.73
C TYR A 50 6.54 0.36 14.21
N GLN A 51 7.38 0.45 15.25
CA GLN A 51 8.07 -0.72 15.81
C GLN A 51 7.10 -1.76 16.37
N ILE A 52 5.99 -1.34 16.98
CA ILE A 52 4.92 -2.27 17.43
C ILE A 52 4.30 -3.00 16.23
N MET A 53 3.95 -2.27 15.17
CA MET A 53 3.38 -2.84 13.96
C MET A 53 4.37 -3.76 13.23
N ARG A 54 5.65 -3.37 13.16
CA ARG A 54 6.75 -4.16 12.61
C ARG A 54 6.89 -5.49 13.36
N ASN A 55 6.95 -5.44 14.69
CA ASN A 55 7.06 -6.65 15.52
C ASN A 55 5.83 -7.57 15.36
N ALA A 56 4.63 -6.99 15.33
CA ALA A 56 3.40 -7.74 15.09
C ALA A 56 3.41 -8.42 13.71
N SER A 57 3.89 -7.73 12.67
CA SER A 57 4.00 -8.29 11.31
C SER A 57 4.90 -9.52 11.29
N MET A 58 6.08 -9.45 11.91
CA MET A 58 7.00 -10.58 12.01
C MET A 58 6.43 -11.72 12.85
N ALA A 59 5.73 -11.41 13.95
CA ALA A 59 5.09 -12.40 14.79
C ALA A 59 3.98 -13.16 14.04
N VAL A 60 3.18 -12.46 13.22
CA VAL A 60 2.15 -13.07 12.38
C VAL A 60 2.75 -14.09 11.41
N LEU A 61 3.85 -13.76 10.70
CA LEU A 61 4.49 -14.72 9.79
C LEU A 61 5.02 -15.96 10.52
N ARG A 62 5.60 -15.76 11.71
CA ARG A 62 6.10 -16.86 12.54
C ARG A 62 4.98 -17.79 12.99
N GLU A 63 3.87 -17.22 13.47
CA GLU A 63 2.71 -17.99 13.95
C GLU A 63 2.01 -18.74 12.81
N ILE A 64 1.84 -18.10 11.64
CA ILE A 64 1.24 -18.76 10.46
C ILE A 64 2.18 -19.80 9.84
N GLY A 65 3.48 -19.77 10.16
CA GLY A 65 4.46 -20.75 9.68
C GLY A 65 4.99 -20.46 8.27
N VAL A 66 4.99 -19.20 7.83
CA VAL A 66 5.68 -18.82 6.58
C VAL A 66 7.17 -18.68 6.89
N GLU A 67 7.95 -19.69 6.52
CA GLU A 67 9.39 -19.75 6.79
C GLU A 67 10.27 -19.37 5.60
N THR A 68 9.78 -19.45 4.36
CA THR A 68 10.63 -19.29 3.16
C THR A 68 9.93 -18.49 2.06
N GLY A 69 9.67 -17.20 2.30
CA GLY A 69 8.96 -16.38 1.32
C GLY A 69 8.54 -15.00 1.79
N GLY A 70 7.72 -14.35 0.96
CA GLY A 70 7.12 -13.05 1.25
C GLY A 70 5.64 -13.18 1.64
N SER A 71 5.15 -12.27 2.47
CA SER A 71 3.75 -12.16 2.85
C SER A 71 3.37 -10.71 3.15
N ASN A 72 2.10 -10.40 2.96
CA ASN A 72 1.52 -9.11 3.31
C ASN A 72 0.69 -9.26 4.59
N VAL A 73 0.86 -8.34 5.54
CA VAL A 73 0.06 -8.28 6.77
C VAL A 73 -0.66 -6.94 6.82
N GLN A 74 -1.97 -6.96 7.06
CA GLN A 74 -2.81 -5.76 7.10
C GLN A 74 -3.26 -5.44 8.51
N PHE A 75 -3.29 -4.15 8.82
CA PHE A 75 -3.60 -3.63 10.14
C PHE A 75 -4.59 -2.49 10.07
N SER A 76 -5.36 -2.34 11.14
CA SER A 76 -6.07 -1.11 11.45
C SER A 76 -5.50 -0.46 12.70
N VAL A 77 -5.38 0.88 12.68
CA VAL A 77 -4.92 1.68 13.81
C VAL A 77 -5.97 2.73 14.15
N ASN A 78 -6.39 2.76 15.41
CA ASN A 78 -7.25 3.83 15.91
C ASN A 78 -6.45 5.13 16.01
N PRO A 79 -6.81 6.19 15.25
CA PRO A 79 -6.05 7.43 15.27
C PRO A 79 -6.12 8.18 16.62
N LYS A 80 -7.06 7.81 17.51
CA LYS A 80 -7.23 8.50 18.80
C LYS A 80 -6.30 8.00 19.90
N ASP A 81 -5.98 6.71 19.91
CA ASP A 81 -5.24 6.06 21.00
C ASP A 81 -4.13 5.11 20.54
N GLY A 82 -3.91 4.97 19.23
CA GLY A 82 -2.87 4.11 18.66
C GLY A 82 -3.18 2.61 18.75
N ARG A 83 -4.41 2.22 19.15
CA ARG A 83 -4.78 0.81 19.23
C ARG A 83 -4.62 0.12 17.88
N LEU A 84 -3.77 -0.89 17.85
CA LEU A 84 -3.46 -1.72 16.68
C LEU A 84 -4.36 -2.98 16.66
N ILE A 85 -4.91 -3.30 15.50
CA ILE A 85 -5.65 -4.54 15.23
C ILE A 85 -5.09 -5.17 13.96
N VAL A 86 -4.76 -6.47 14.01
CA VAL A 86 -4.44 -7.25 12.80
C VAL A 86 -5.75 -7.58 12.08
N ILE A 87 -5.84 -7.30 10.79
CA ILE A 87 -7.03 -7.53 9.97
C ILE A 87 -6.93 -8.88 9.27
N GLU A 88 -5.89 -9.06 8.47
CA GLU A 88 -5.62 -10.31 7.77
C GLU A 88 -4.12 -10.44 7.45
N MET A 89 -3.75 -11.63 6.98
CA MET A 89 -2.47 -11.86 6.34
C MET A 89 -2.64 -12.67 5.06
N ASN A 90 -1.83 -12.37 4.07
CA ASN A 90 -1.82 -13.05 2.78
C ASN A 90 -0.50 -13.82 2.65
N PRO A 91 -0.50 -15.17 2.72
CA PRO A 91 0.72 -16.00 2.75
C PRO A 91 1.31 -16.20 1.34
N ARG A 92 1.44 -15.10 0.59
CA ARG A 92 1.91 -15.06 -0.79
C ARG A 92 2.28 -13.64 -1.18
N VAL A 93 2.91 -13.50 -2.35
CA VAL A 93 2.99 -12.21 -3.02
C VAL A 93 1.58 -11.68 -3.37
N SER A 94 1.39 -10.38 -3.20
CA SER A 94 0.13 -9.67 -3.43
C SER A 94 0.31 -8.54 -4.45
N ARG A 95 -0.79 -7.85 -4.77
CA ARG A 95 -0.73 -6.58 -5.50
C ARG A 95 0.14 -5.57 -4.75
N SER A 96 0.00 -5.52 -3.43
CA SER A 96 0.81 -4.69 -2.54
C SER A 96 2.29 -5.10 -2.55
N SER A 97 2.63 -6.39 -2.65
CA SER A 97 4.02 -6.83 -2.81
C SER A 97 4.63 -6.36 -4.14
N ALA A 98 3.84 -6.39 -5.22
CA ALA A 98 4.28 -5.87 -6.51
C ALA A 98 4.49 -4.35 -6.46
N LEU A 99 3.56 -3.62 -5.83
CA LEU A 99 3.68 -2.18 -5.56
C LEU A 99 4.92 -1.86 -4.74
N ALA A 100 5.14 -2.55 -3.62
CA ALA A 100 6.31 -2.40 -2.75
C ALA A 100 7.63 -2.69 -3.46
N SER A 101 7.65 -3.71 -4.33
CA SER A 101 8.84 -4.01 -5.14
C SER A 101 9.18 -2.87 -6.09
N LYS A 102 8.17 -2.20 -6.65
CA LYS A 102 8.35 -1.02 -7.50
C LYS A 102 8.67 0.24 -6.69
N ALA A 103 8.09 0.37 -5.51
CA ALA A 103 8.31 1.48 -4.60
C ALA A 103 9.73 1.52 -4.04
N THR A 104 10.33 0.36 -3.75
CA THR A 104 11.63 0.27 -3.06
C THR A 104 12.77 -0.17 -3.97
N GLY A 105 12.44 -0.77 -5.12
CA GLY A 105 13.40 -1.46 -5.98
C GLY A 105 13.80 -2.86 -5.49
N PHE A 106 13.32 -3.31 -4.32
CA PHE A 106 13.60 -4.65 -3.80
C PHE A 106 12.70 -5.70 -4.49
N PRO A 107 13.24 -6.68 -5.22
CA PRO A 107 12.43 -7.58 -6.04
C PRO A 107 11.86 -8.75 -5.21
N ILE A 108 10.78 -8.51 -4.44
CA ILE A 108 10.21 -9.46 -3.46
C ILE A 108 9.98 -10.85 -4.06
N ALA A 109 9.29 -10.96 -5.20
CA ALA A 109 8.97 -12.24 -5.80
C ALA A 109 10.23 -13.03 -6.22
N LYS A 110 11.27 -12.34 -6.72
CA LYS A 110 12.54 -12.95 -7.13
C LYS A 110 13.30 -13.46 -5.92
N VAL A 111 13.34 -12.69 -4.83
CA VAL A 111 13.96 -13.08 -3.56
C VAL A 111 13.20 -14.25 -2.95
N ALA A 112 11.87 -14.14 -2.81
CA ALA A 112 11.02 -15.17 -2.23
C ALA A 112 11.14 -16.52 -2.96
N ALA A 113 11.23 -16.52 -4.30
CA ALA A 113 11.44 -17.75 -5.07
C ALA A 113 12.79 -18.44 -4.75
N LYS A 114 13.84 -17.66 -4.48
CA LYS A 114 15.14 -18.21 -4.05
C LYS A 114 15.08 -18.74 -2.62
N LEU A 115 14.39 -18.03 -1.72
CA LEU A 115 14.17 -18.50 -0.34
C LEU A 115 13.45 -19.85 -0.32
N ALA A 116 12.45 -20.03 -1.19
CA ALA A 116 11.68 -21.27 -1.31
C ALA A 116 12.52 -22.49 -1.73
N VAL A 117 13.68 -22.29 -2.36
CA VAL A 117 14.63 -23.37 -2.71
C VAL A 117 15.82 -23.45 -1.77
N GLY A 118 15.72 -22.81 -0.60
CA GLY A 118 16.64 -22.99 0.52
C GLY A 118 17.72 -21.92 0.67
N TYR A 119 17.69 -20.83 -0.10
CA TYR A 119 18.57 -19.68 0.16
C TYR A 119 18.13 -18.92 1.43
N THR A 120 19.05 -18.16 2.00
CA THR A 120 18.77 -17.18 3.07
C THR A 120 18.97 -15.75 2.57
N LEU A 121 18.37 -14.77 3.24
CA LEU A 121 18.44 -13.35 2.85
C LEU A 121 19.88 -12.83 2.82
N ASP A 122 20.75 -13.33 3.71
CA ASP A 122 22.17 -12.96 3.77
C ASP A 122 22.99 -13.50 2.57
N GLU A 123 22.58 -14.63 1.99
CA GLU A 123 23.23 -15.25 0.83
C GLU A 123 22.88 -14.54 -0.49
N LEU A 124 21.80 -13.77 -0.50
CA LEU A 124 21.31 -13.10 -1.69
C LEU A 124 21.85 -11.67 -1.74
N MET A 125 22.36 -11.26 -2.90
CA MET A 125 22.84 -9.90 -3.11
C MET A 125 21.73 -8.99 -3.64
N ASN A 126 21.72 -7.74 -3.18
CA ASN A 126 20.74 -6.74 -3.60
C ASN A 126 21.05 -6.21 -5.01
N ASP A 127 20.14 -6.42 -5.95
CA ASP A 127 20.30 -6.07 -7.36
C ASP A 127 20.55 -4.55 -7.55
N ILE A 128 19.82 -3.68 -6.83
CA ILE A 128 19.84 -2.24 -7.08
C ILE A 128 21.09 -1.52 -6.58
N THR A 129 21.80 -2.09 -5.59
CA THR A 129 23.07 -1.54 -5.09
C THR A 129 24.28 -2.09 -5.84
N GLY A 130 24.06 -2.79 -6.96
CA GLY A 130 25.10 -3.44 -7.76
C GLY A 130 25.66 -4.69 -7.10
N GLY A 131 24.86 -5.37 -6.27
CA GLY A 131 25.27 -6.59 -5.55
C GLY A 131 26.26 -6.35 -4.41
N ARG A 132 26.36 -5.12 -3.91
CA ARG A 132 27.32 -4.73 -2.86
C ARG A 132 26.81 -4.96 -1.44
N THR A 133 25.50 -5.04 -1.28
CA THR A 133 24.82 -5.26 0.02
C THR A 133 23.98 -6.54 -0.09
N PRO A 134 23.76 -7.26 1.02
CA PRO A 134 22.88 -8.42 1.01
C PRO A 134 21.41 -8.01 0.83
N ALA A 135 20.52 -8.99 0.66
CA ALA A 135 19.07 -8.82 0.66
C ALA A 135 18.47 -8.78 2.08
N SER A 136 19.26 -9.07 3.11
CA SER A 136 18.90 -9.00 4.53
C SER A 136 18.94 -7.57 5.10
N PHE A 137 18.21 -6.66 4.47
CA PHE A 137 18.09 -5.27 4.93
C PHE A 137 16.67 -4.74 4.70
N GLU A 138 16.27 -3.73 5.46
CA GLU A 138 15.03 -3.00 5.24
C GLU A 138 15.32 -1.79 4.34
N PRO A 139 14.70 -1.68 3.15
CA PRO A 139 14.88 -0.52 2.29
C PRO A 139 14.43 0.79 2.96
N SER A 140 15.20 1.85 2.77
CA SER A 140 14.82 3.21 3.12
C SER A 140 14.77 4.04 1.84
N ILE A 141 13.65 4.75 1.63
CA ILE A 141 13.42 5.56 0.44
C ILE A 141 13.41 7.05 0.80
N ASP A 142 13.98 7.86 -0.09
CA ASP A 142 14.10 9.31 0.07
C ASP A 142 13.06 10.08 -0.78
N TYR A 143 11.96 9.41 -1.10
CA TYR A 143 10.83 9.90 -1.87
C TYR A 143 9.52 9.29 -1.36
N VAL A 144 8.40 9.83 -1.84
CA VAL A 144 7.05 9.34 -1.57
C VAL A 144 6.50 8.66 -2.82
N VAL A 145 5.95 7.47 -2.63
CA VAL A 145 5.23 6.71 -3.65
C VAL A 145 3.75 6.83 -3.40
N THR A 146 2.96 7.13 -4.42
CA THR A 146 1.49 7.20 -4.35
C THR A 146 0.90 6.25 -5.38
N LYS A 147 -0.04 5.40 -4.94
CA LYS A 147 -0.88 4.57 -5.80
C LYS A 147 -2.29 5.14 -5.82
N ILE A 148 -2.88 5.24 -7.01
CA ILE A 148 -4.30 5.60 -7.20
C ILE A 148 -4.98 4.49 -8.02
N PRO A 149 -6.12 3.95 -7.56
CA PRO A 149 -6.89 2.94 -8.29
C PRO A 149 -7.60 3.51 -9.51
N ARG A 150 -7.76 2.68 -10.54
CA ARG A 150 -8.49 2.99 -11.78
C ARG A 150 -9.81 2.22 -11.81
N PHE A 151 -10.91 2.93 -12.06
CA PHE A 151 -12.26 2.35 -12.14
C PHE A 151 -12.86 2.51 -13.53
N ASN A 152 -13.87 1.71 -13.89
CA ASN A 152 -14.55 1.80 -15.18
C ASN A 152 -16.09 1.75 -15.03
N PHE A 153 -16.64 2.46 -14.05
CA PHE A 153 -18.08 2.44 -13.76
C PHE A 153 -18.95 2.94 -14.92
N GLU A 154 -18.41 3.75 -15.82
CA GLU A 154 -19.10 4.18 -17.05
C GLU A 154 -19.51 3.01 -17.94
N LYS A 155 -18.83 1.86 -17.85
CA LYS A 155 -19.16 0.62 -18.57
C LYS A 155 -20.22 -0.23 -17.85
N PHE A 156 -20.57 0.12 -16.61
CA PHE A 156 -21.46 -0.66 -15.74
C PHE A 156 -22.56 0.23 -15.14
N VAL A 157 -23.37 0.86 -15.99
CA VAL A 157 -24.39 1.86 -15.61
C VAL A 157 -25.36 1.38 -14.52
N GLY A 158 -25.68 0.07 -14.46
CA GLY A 158 -26.56 -0.50 -13.44
C GLY A 158 -25.87 -0.89 -12.12
N ALA A 159 -24.55 -0.73 -12.02
CA ALA A 159 -23.77 -1.10 -10.84
C ALA A 159 -23.76 0.03 -9.80
N ASN A 160 -23.64 -0.35 -8.54
CA ASN A 160 -23.39 0.62 -7.46
C ASN A 160 -21.92 1.07 -7.50
N ASP A 161 -21.72 2.36 -7.71
CA ASP A 161 -20.42 3.05 -7.88
C ASP A 161 -19.72 3.44 -6.56
N ARG A 162 -20.33 3.15 -5.41
CA ARG A 162 -19.75 3.46 -4.10
C ARG A 162 -18.69 2.44 -3.70
N LEU A 163 -17.59 2.92 -3.14
CA LEU A 163 -16.49 2.09 -2.68
C LEU A 163 -16.86 1.40 -1.37
N THR A 164 -16.37 0.18 -1.19
CA THR A 164 -16.69 -0.68 -0.04
C THR A 164 -15.53 -1.66 0.19
N THR A 165 -15.72 -2.65 1.07
CA THR A 165 -14.72 -3.70 1.34
C THR A 165 -14.58 -4.70 0.20
N GLN A 166 -15.46 -4.67 -0.80
CA GLN A 166 -15.33 -5.43 -2.04
C GLN A 166 -14.67 -4.57 -3.11
N MET A 167 -13.54 -5.02 -3.62
CA MET A 167 -12.79 -4.35 -4.69
C MET A 167 -13.60 -4.23 -5.99
N LYS A 168 -13.53 -3.07 -6.64
CA LYS A 168 -14.20 -2.72 -7.90
C LYS A 168 -13.27 -2.06 -8.92
N SER A 169 -12.08 -1.62 -8.53
CA SER A 169 -11.06 -1.11 -9.45
C SER A 169 -10.57 -2.20 -10.39
N VAL A 170 -10.20 -1.79 -11.61
CA VAL A 170 -9.73 -2.66 -12.69
C VAL A 170 -8.24 -2.49 -12.98
N GLY A 171 -7.60 -1.53 -12.31
CA GLY A 171 -6.18 -1.23 -12.46
C GLY A 171 -5.73 -0.17 -11.46
N GLU A 172 -4.50 0.30 -11.63
CA GLU A 172 -3.90 1.30 -10.75
C GLU A 172 -2.77 2.04 -11.49
N VAL A 173 -2.53 3.28 -11.08
CA VAL A 173 -1.33 4.05 -11.45
C VAL A 173 -0.47 4.23 -10.20
N MET A 174 0.85 4.24 -10.39
CA MET A 174 1.82 4.55 -9.35
C MET A 174 2.67 5.74 -9.80
N ALA A 175 2.94 6.68 -8.88
CA ALA A 175 3.88 7.77 -9.10
C ALA A 175 4.87 7.92 -7.95
N ILE A 176 6.01 8.53 -8.26
CA ILE A 176 7.09 8.83 -7.32
C ILE A 176 7.31 10.34 -7.32
N GLY A 177 7.42 10.96 -6.14
CA GLY A 177 7.79 12.36 -5.98
C GLY A 177 8.62 12.58 -4.71
N ARG A 178 9.44 13.63 -4.67
CA ARG A 178 10.20 14.04 -3.49
C ARG A 178 9.31 14.48 -2.33
N THR A 179 8.07 14.84 -2.62
CA THR A 179 7.05 15.20 -1.63
C THR A 179 5.72 14.51 -1.93
N GLN A 180 4.86 14.43 -0.92
CA GLN A 180 3.51 13.87 -1.08
C GLN A 180 2.70 14.58 -2.17
N GLN A 181 2.76 15.91 -2.22
CA GLN A 181 2.02 16.71 -3.20
C GLN A 181 2.49 16.43 -4.62
N GLU A 182 3.81 16.34 -4.83
CA GLU A 182 4.38 16.01 -6.13
C GLU A 182 3.97 14.60 -6.57
N SER A 183 4.11 13.62 -5.68
CA SER A 183 3.76 12.23 -5.95
C SER A 183 2.28 12.06 -6.29
N LEU A 184 1.40 12.69 -5.51
CA LEU A 184 -0.05 12.64 -5.72
C LEU A 184 -0.48 13.29 -7.05
N GLN A 185 0.00 14.50 -7.34
CA GLN A 185 -0.33 15.18 -8.60
C GLN A 185 0.21 14.44 -9.83
N LYS A 186 1.37 13.78 -9.70
CA LYS A 186 1.91 12.90 -10.74
C LYS A 186 1.03 11.68 -10.96
N ALA A 187 0.51 11.07 -9.89
CA ALA A 187 -0.40 9.94 -9.99
C ALA A 187 -1.74 10.35 -10.64
N LEU A 188 -2.32 11.49 -10.23
CA LEU A 188 -3.58 12.00 -10.79
C LEU A 188 -3.50 12.21 -12.30
N ARG A 189 -2.48 12.94 -12.77
CA ARG A 189 -2.31 13.20 -14.22
C ARG A 189 -1.90 11.97 -15.02
N GLY A 190 -1.39 10.92 -14.35
CA GLY A 190 -1.04 9.65 -14.97
C GLY A 190 -2.16 8.60 -14.93
N LEU A 191 -3.33 8.93 -14.38
CA LEU A 191 -4.43 7.98 -14.20
C LEU A 191 -5.21 7.67 -15.51
N GLU A 192 -4.91 8.39 -16.60
CA GLU A 192 -5.54 8.21 -17.92
C GLU A 192 -7.08 8.30 -17.84
N VAL A 193 -7.56 9.30 -17.10
CA VAL A 193 -8.99 9.71 -17.02
C VAL A 193 -9.22 11.13 -17.56
N GLY A 194 -8.22 11.69 -18.26
CA GLY A 194 -8.24 13.06 -18.76
C GLY A 194 -7.96 14.15 -17.70
N ALA A 195 -7.58 13.75 -16.48
CA ALA A 195 -7.25 14.69 -15.42
C ALA A 195 -5.86 15.32 -15.61
N THR A 196 -5.72 16.59 -15.24
CA THR A 196 -4.43 17.31 -15.20
C THR A 196 -3.94 17.58 -13.77
N GLY A 197 -4.76 17.21 -12.77
CA GLY A 197 -4.49 17.34 -11.34
C GLY A 197 -5.81 17.31 -10.57
N PHE A 198 -6.01 18.25 -9.64
CA PHE A 198 -7.29 18.46 -8.97
C PHE A 198 -8.24 19.30 -9.82
N ASP A 199 -8.70 18.74 -10.93
CA ASP A 199 -9.66 19.41 -11.80
C ASP A 199 -11.03 19.58 -11.09
N PRO A 200 -11.69 20.74 -11.23
CA PRO A 200 -12.99 20.98 -10.59
C PRO A 200 -14.04 19.95 -11.02
N LYS A 201 -14.77 19.38 -10.05
CA LYS A 201 -15.91 18.47 -10.31
C LYS A 201 -17.28 19.14 -10.24
N VAL A 202 -17.35 20.35 -9.69
CA VAL A 202 -18.56 21.17 -9.58
C VAL A 202 -18.23 22.63 -9.89
N SER A 203 -19.22 23.39 -10.33
CA SER A 203 -19.09 24.85 -10.48
C SER A 203 -19.22 25.54 -9.12
N LEU A 204 -18.55 26.67 -8.94
CA LEU A 204 -18.71 27.51 -7.75
C LEU A 204 -20.06 28.24 -7.73
N ASP A 205 -20.66 28.44 -8.90
CA ASP A 205 -21.95 29.13 -9.06
C ASP A 205 -23.14 28.16 -8.90
N ASP A 206 -22.88 26.86 -8.77
CA ASP A 206 -23.91 25.84 -8.58
C ASP A 206 -24.44 25.89 -7.13
N PRO A 207 -25.71 26.26 -6.91
CA PRO A 207 -26.28 26.35 -5.57
C PRO A 207 -26.33 24.99 -4.84
N GLU A 208 -26.21 23.87 -5.56
CA GLU A 208 -26.18 22.52 -5.01
C GLU A 208 -24.75 21.95 -4.85
N ALA A 209 -23.71 22.72 -5.20
CA ALA A 209 -22.32 22.25 -5.19
C ALA A 209 -21.92 21.63 -3.84
N LEU A 210 -22.27 22.30 -2.72
CA LEU A 210 -21.96 21.81 -1.38
C LEU A 210 -22.68 20.49 -1.04
N THR A 211 -23.90 20.30 -1.51
CA THR A 211 -24.65 19.06 -1.31
C THR A 211 -23.99 17.90 -2.06
N LYS A 212 -23.60 18.13 -3.31
CA LYS A 212 -22.88 17.15 -4.15
C LYS A 212 -21.54 16.77 -3.52
N ILE A 213 -20.74 17.77 -3.14
CA ILE A 213 -19.44 17.57 -2.47
C ILE A 213 -19.61 16.76 -1.18
N ARG A 214 -20.61 17.09 -0.34
CA ARG A 214 -20.83 16.39 0.93
C ARG A 214 -21.20 14.92 0.72
N ARG A 215 -21.97 14.60 -0.33
CA ARG A 215 -22.28 13.21 -0.67
C ARG A 215 -21.02 12.45 -1.10
N GLU A 216 -20.23 13.01 -2.02
CA GLU A 216 -19.00 12.35 -2.49
C GLU A 216 -17.94 12.17 -1.38
N LEU A 217 -17.84 13.12 -0.45
CA LEU A 217 -16.92 13.02 0.69
C LEU A 217 -17.36 12.02 1.76
N LYS A 218 -18.67 11.87 1.97
CA LYS A 218 -19.22 10.98 3.01
C LYS A 218 -19.28 9.54 2.53
N ASP A 219 -19.80 9.34 1.32
CA ASP A 219 -20.05 8.04 0.72
C ASP A 219 -19.18 7.93 -0.53
N ALA A 220 -17.89 7.67 -0.34
CA ALA A 220 -16.89 7.69 -1.40
C ALA A 220 -17.25 6.79 -2.59
N GLY A 221 -17.04 7.31 -3.79
CA GLY A 221 -17.15 6.58 -5.06
C GLY A 221 -16.05 7.00 -6.01
N ALA A 222 -16.09 6.44 -7.22
CA ALA A 222 -15.13 6.76 -8.27
C ALA A 222 -15.58 7.91 -9.17
#